data_AF-A0A2A3T774-F1
#
_entry.id   AF-A0A2A3T774-F1
#
_cell.length_a   1.000
_cell.length_b   1.000
_cell.length_c   1.000
_cell.angle_alpha   90.00
_cell.angle_beta   90.00
_cell.angle_gamma   90.00
#
_symmetry.space_group_name_H-M   'P 1'
#
loop_
_entity.id
_entity.type
_entity.pdbx_description
1 polymer ?
#
loop_
_entity_poly.entity_id
_entity_poly.type
_entity_poly.pdbx_seq_one_letter_code
_entity_poly.pdbx_strand_id
1 'polypeptide(L)'
;MIDIQIIIKGEKAQNSFSQKYYYPHESDEEIFFNSVQLVIARIEKKLKINLNEVLTIFLDFLVREHRKKRDIDEIKENLSKLLTHDQVLIGVPELVKKIEFSGRIDLNPKFTIVLNEPILIPEYIIKA
;
A
#
# COMPACT_ATOMS: atom_id res chain seq x y z
N MET A 1 -8.38 -14.13 7.95
CA MET A 1 -7.09 -13.91 8.63
C MET A 1 -6.16 -13.14 7.71
N ILE A 2 -5.48 -12.12 8.20
CA ILE A 2 -4.43 -11.41 7.44
C ILE A 2 -3.12 -11.49 8.23
N ASP A 3 -2.05 -12.02 7.62
CA ASP A 3 -0.69 -12.02 8.18
C ASP A 3 0.29 -11.57 7.09
N ILE A 4 0.58 -10.27 7.05
CA ILE A 4 1.38 -9.63 6.01
C ILE A 4 2.49 -8.80 6.65
N GLN A 5 3.72 -9.02 6.20
CA GLN A 5 4.85 -8.15 6.43
C GLN A 5 5.03 -7.25 5.21
N ILE A 6 5.06 -5.94 5.47
CA ILE A 6 5.41 -4.93 4.49
C ILE A 6 6.83 -4.46 4.77
N ILE A 7 7.68 -4.43 3.74
CA ILE A 7 9.01 -3.83 3.78
C ILE A 7 9.03 -2.67 2.80
N ILE A 8 9.37 -1.49 3.29
CA ILE A 8 9.55 -0.29 2.46
C ILE A 8 11.02 0.06 2.42
N LYS A 9 11.47 0.45 1.23
CA LYS A 9 12.78 1.07 1.02
C LYS A 9 12.58 2.40 0.30
N GLY A 10 13.00 3.48 0.94
CA GLY A 10 13.05 4.80 0.33
C GLY A 10 14.27 4.99 -0.56
N GLU A 11 14.41 6.21 -1.09
CA GLU A 11 15.52 6.59 -1.98
C GLU A 11 16.91 6.40 -1.33
N LYS A 12 17.02 6.67 -0.03
CA LYS A 12 18.25 6.43 0.74
C LYS A 12 18.14 5.09 1.47
N ALA A 13 19.23 4.32 1.52
CA ALA A 13 19.26 3.02 2.19
C ALA A 13 18.84 3.08 3.68
N GLN A 14 19.13 4.20 4.36
CA GLN A 14 18.72 4.43 5.75
C GLN A 14 17.19 4.59 5.92
N ASN A 15 16.44 4.88 4.85
CA ASN A 15 14.99 5.05 4.87
C ASN A 15 14.26 3.73 4.63
N SER A 16 14.76 2.65 5.23
CA SER A 16 14.13 1.33 5.14
C SER A 16 13.46 0.99 6.46
N PHE A 17 12.19 0.57 6.40
CA PHE A 17 11.48 0.09 7.57
C PHE A 17 10.52 -1.04 7.20
N SER A 18 10.12 -1.80 8.21
CA SER A 18 9.17 -2.90 8.05
C SER A 18 8.02 -2.77 9.01
N GLN A 19 6.82 -3.10 8.56
CA GLN A 19 5.62 -3.15 9.38
C GLN A 19 4.92 -4.48 9.20
N LYS A 20 4.54 -5.11 10.31
CA LYS A 20 3.75 -6.34 10.30
C LYS A 20 2.29 -6.01 10.60
N TYR A 21 1.41 -6.52 9.75
CA TYR A 21 -0.04 -6.47 9.90
C TYR A 21 -0.53 -7.87 10.18
N TYR A 22 -1.08 -8.06 11.37
CA TYR A 22 -1.55 -9.35 11.85
C TYR A 22 -2.96 -9.21 12.42
N TYR A 23 -3.93 -9.73 11.68
CA TYR A 23 -5.35 -9.73 12.01
C TYR A 23 -5.83 -11.20 12.03
N PRO A 24 -5.66 -11.91 13.16
CA PRO A 24 -6.00 -13.32 13.28
C PRO A 24 -7.49 -13.60 13.27
N HIS A 25 -8.30 -12.67 13.79
CA HIS A 25 -9.75 -12.82 13.93
C HIS A 25 -10.52 -11.84 13.06
N GLU A 26 -11.77 -12.19 12.73
CA GLU A 26 -12.67 -11.34 11.95
C GLU A 26 -12.91 -9.98 12.60
N SER A 27 -13.00 -9.93 13.95
CA SER A 27 -13.12 -8.69 14.70
C SER A 27 -11.93 -7.74 14.51
N ASP A 28 -10.72 -8.28 14.35
CA ASP A 28 -9.51 -7.47 14.15
C ASP A 28 -9.50 -6.91 12.72
N GLU A 29 -9.96 -7.71 11.75
CA GLU A 29 -10.14 -7.27 10.36
C GLU A 29 -11.22 -6.19 10.24
N GLU A 30 -12.31 -6.30 10.99
CA GLU A 30 -13.38 -5.29 11.01
C GLU A 30 -12.84 -3.92 11.45
N ILE A 31 -12.02 -3.87 12.50
CA ILE A 31 -11.36 -2.64 12.96
C ILE A 31 -10.46 -2.05 11.85
N PHE A 32 -9.72 -2.92 11.16
CA PHE A 32 -8.89 -2.51 10.03
C PHE A 32 -9.74 -1.91 8.90
N PHE A 33 -10.79 -2.60 8.44
CA PHE A 33 -11.65 -2.13 7.36
C PHE A 33 -12.40 -0.84 7.73
N ASN A 34 -12.79 -0.66 8.98
CA ASN A 34 -13.33 0.61 9.47
C ASN A 34 -12.31 1.75 9.36
N SER A 35 -11.05 1.48 9.68
CA SER A 35 -9.95 2.45 9.52
C SER A 35 -9.72 2.79 8.04
N VAL A 36 -9.83 1.82 7.14
CA VAL A 36 -9.75 2.05 5.68
C VAL A 36 -10.82 3.05 5.22
N GLN A 37 -12.06 2.93 5.69
CA GLN A 37 -13.13 3.87 5.33
C GLN A 37 -12.81 5.30 5.74
N LEU A 38 -12.16 5.50 6.89
CA LEU A 38 -11.71 6.83 7.31
C LEU A 38 -10.66 7.43 6.37
N VAL A 39 -9.74 6.59 5.85
CA VAL A 39 -8.73 7.04 4.89
C VAL A 39 -9.36 7.34 3.53
N ILE A 40 -10.27 6.49 3.05
CA ILE A 40 -11.03 6.74 1.80
C ILE A 40 -11.77 8.08 1.89
N ALA A 41 -12.48 8.34 3.00
CA ALA A 41 -13.20 9.60 3.19
C ALA A 41 -12.27 10.83 3.20
N ARG A 42 -10.99 10.68 3.55
CA ARG A 42 -9.98 11.76 3.44
C ARG A 42 -9.59 11.99 1.98
N ILE A 43 -9.34 10.93 1.21
CA ILE A 43 -9.04 11.01 -0.22
C ILE A 43 -10.21 11.66 -0.99
N GLU A 44 -11.45 11.26 -0.71
CA GLU A 44 -12.66 11.84 -1.32
C GLU A 44 -12.80 13.34 -1.04
N LYS A 45 -12.38 13.79 0.15
CA LYS A 45 -12.30 15.21 0.52
C LYS A 45 -11.08 15.92 -0.08
N LYS A 46 -10.34 15.27 -0.98
CA LYS A 46 -9.10 15.76 -1.60
C LYS A 46 -8.01 16.12 -0.58
N LEU A 47 -8.03 15.46 0.59
CA LEU A 47 -6.98 15.60 1.59
C LEU A 47 -5.85 14.64 1.22
N LYS A 48 -4.62 15.16 1.31
CA LYS A 48 -3.41 14.36 1.11
C LYS A 48 -3.20 13.40 2.27
N ILE A 49 -2.93 12.14 1.94
CA ILE A 49 -2.74 11.07 2.93
C ILE A 49 -1.26 10.84 3.27
N ASN A 50 -0.99 10.47 4.52
CA ASN A 50 0.34 10.17 5.02
C ASN A 50 0.78 8.73 4.69
N LEU A 51 2.02 8.38 5.05
CA LEU A 51 2.60 7.06 4.79
C LEU A 51 1.80 5.89 5.38
N ASN A 52 1.32 6.00 6.63
CA ASN A 52 0.53 4.94 7.27
C ASN A 52 -0.83 4.76 6.59
N GLU A 53 -1.43 5.87 6.14
CA GLU A 53 -2.68 5.87 5.38
C GLU A 53 -2.48 5.25 3.98
N VAL A 54 -1.35 5.53 3.31
CA VAL A 54 -0.96 4.84 2.06
C VAL A 54 -0.86 3.34 2.27
N LEU A 55 -0.16 2.90 3.31
CA LEU A 55 -0.02 1.47 3.62
C LEU A 55 -1.37 0.81 3.90
N THR A 56 -2.26 1.51 4.60
CA THR A 56 -3.64 1.06 4.87
C THR A 56 -4.40 0.80 3.57
N ILE A 57 -4.36 1.74 2.62
CA ILE A 57 -5.03 1.60 1.32
C ILE A 57 -4.42 0.49 0.47
N PHE A 58 -3.09 0.39 0.43
CA PHE A 58 -2.40 -0.67 -0.29
C PHE A 58 -2.74 -2.05 0.26
N LEU A 59 -2.76 -2.20 1.59
CA LEU A 59 -3.10 -3.45 2.25
C LEU A 59 -4.57 -3.83 2.00
N ASP A 60 -5.50 -2.88 2.10
CA ASP A 60 -6.92 -3.12 1.79
C ASP A 60 -7.12 -3.59 0.35
N PHE A 61 -6.51 -2.90 -0.62
CA PHE A 61 -6.58 -3.31 -2.02
C PHE A 61 -6.05 -4.73 -2.22
N LEU A 62 -4.86 -5.02 -1.67
CA LEU A 62 -4.23 -6.33 -1.77
C LEU A 62 -5.12 -7.43 -1.19
N VAL A 63 -5.71 -7.21 -0.01
CA VAL A 63 -6.61 -8.17 0.63
C VAL A 63 -7.85 -8.42 -0.21
N ARG A 64 -8.49 -7.35 -0.72
CA ARG A 64 -9.70 -7.46 -1.55
C ARG A 64 -9.43 -8.21 -2.85
N GLU A 65 -8.35 -7.89 -3.57
CA GLU A 65 -8.06 -8.54 -4.85
C GLU A 65 -7.56 -9.98 -4.69
N HIS A 66 -6.78 -10.26 -3.63
CA HIS A 66 -6.36 -11.63 -3.33
C HIS A 66 -7.55 -12.52 -2.96
N ARG A 67 -8.55 -12.00 -2.21
CA ARG A 67 -9.79 -12.73 -1.91
C ARG A 67 -10.64 -13.00 -3.14
N LYS A 68 -10.60 -12.10 -4.14
CA LYS A 68 -11.22 -12.30 -5.46
C LYS A 68 -10.46 -13.29 -6.35
N LYS A 69 -9.34 -13.86 -5.88
CA LYS A 69 -8.46 -14.78 -6.64
C LYS A 69 -7.94 -14.15 -7.93
N ARG A 70 -7.66 -12.85 -7.90
CA ARG A 70 -7.10 -12.14 -9.04
C ARG A 70 -5.66 -12.54 -9.27
N ASP A 71 -5.22 -12.48 -10.52
CA ASP A 71 -3.85 -12.79 -10.89
C ASP A 71 -2.85 -11.82 -10.23
N ILE A 72 -1.67 -12.31 -9.85
CA ILE A 72 -0.67 -11.53 -9.12
C ILE A 72 -0.10 -10.41 -9.97
N ASP A 73 0.11 -10.61 -11.27
CA ASP A 73 0.63 -9.56 -12.15
C ASP A 73 -0.42 -8.48 -12.39
N GLU A 74 -1.71 -8.85 -12.49
CA GLU A 74 -2.80 -7.89 -12.53
C GLU A 74 -2.94 -7.08 -11.21
N ILE A 75 -2.77 -7.74 -10.06
CA ILE A 75 -2.72 -7.05 -8.76
C ILE A 75 -1.58 -6.04 -8.74
N LYS A 76 -0.38 -6.43 -9.18
CA LYS A 76 0.79 -5.54 -9.24
C LYS A 76 0.56 -4.33 -10.13
N GLU A 77 0.00 -4.54 -11.32
CA GLU A 77 -0.28 -3.47 -12.26
C GLU A 77 -1.31 -2.47 -11.71
N ASN A 78 -2.38 -2.97 -11.08
CA ASN A 78 -3.40 -2.10 -10.50
C ASN A 78 -2.89 -1.36 -9.26
N LEU A 79 -2.06 -2.03 -8.44
CA LEU A 79 -1.50 -1.45 -7.23
C LEU A 79 -0.53 -0.29 -7.54
N SER A 80 0.25 -0.36 -8.64
CA SER A 80 1.12 0.75 -9.07
C SER A 80 0.39 1.97 -9.61
N LYS A 81 -0.91 1.84 -9.90
CA LYS A 81 -1.78 2.93 -10.39
C LYS A 81 -2.79 3.39 -9.33
N LEU A 82 -2.74 2.80 -8.13
CA LEU A 82 -3.77 2.98 -7.11
C LEU A 82 -3.77 4.39 -6.49
N LEU A 83 -2.60 4.99 -6.35
CA LEU A 83 -2.42 6.32 -5.77
C LEU A 83 -1.54 7.18 -6.66
N THR A 84 -1.92 8.45 -6.79
CA THR A 84 -1.15 9.46 -7.51
C THR A 84 -0.39 10.37 -6.54
N HIS A 85 0.67 11.01 -7.03
CA HIS A 85 1.51 11.92 -6.23
C HIS A 85 0.72 13.05 -5.56
N ASP A 86 -0.34 13.55 -6.18
CA ASP A 86 -1.19 14.62 -5.63
C ASP A 86 -2.13 14.14 -4.51
N GLN A 87 -2.36 12.85 -4.37
CA GLN A 87 -3.17 12.26 -3.30
C GLN A 87 -2.40 12.02 -2.01
N VAL A 88 -1.06 12.10 -2.03
CA VAL A 88 -0.21 11.80 -0.87
C VAL A 88 0.54 13.04 -0.37
N LEU A 89 0.94 13.01 0.90
CA LEU A 89 1.79 14.05 1.48
C LEU A 89 3.17 14.08 0.82
N ILE A 90 3.80 15.26 0.84
CA ILE A 90 5.16 15.47 0.33
C ILE A 90 6.13 14.54 1.07
N GLY A 91 7.09 13.96 0.35
CA GLY A 91 8.07 13.03 0.90
C GLY A 91 7.61 11.58 0.92
N VAL A 92 6.30 11.30 0.79
CA VAL A 92 5.79 9.92 0.79
C VAL A 92 6.28 9.14 -0.44
N PRO A 93 6.21 9.65 -1.68
CA PRO A 93 6.74 8.94 -2.86
C PRO A 93 8.24 8.61 -2.75
N GLU A 94 9.04 9.49 -2.16
CA GLU A 94 10.47 9.31 -1.94
C GLU A 94 10.77 8.29 -0.82
N LEU A 95 9.88 8.17 0.16
CA LEU A 95 9.94 7.15 1.20
C LEU A 95 9.51 5.77 0.68
N VAL A 96 8.58 5.71 -0.27
CA VAL A 96 8.05 4.45 -0.84
C VAL A 96 8.61 4.20 -2.24
N LYS A 97 9.94 4.24 -2.40
CA LYS A 97 10.59 3.93 -3.69
C LYS A 97 10.52 2.46 -4.07
N LYS A 98 10.51 1.57 -3.08
CA LYS A 98 10.25 0.15 -3.26
C LYS A 98 9.42 -0.35 -2.10
N ILE A 99 8.41 -1.15 -2.40
CA ILE A 99 7.58 -1.81 -1.39
C ILE A 99 7.46 -3.28 -1.70
N GLU A 100 7.60 -4.10 -0.67
CA GLU A 100 7.46 -5.55 -0.72
C GLU A 100 6.39 -5.97 0.28
N PHE A 101 5.40 -6.71 -0.19
CA PHE A 101 4.38 -7.37 0.61
C PHE A 101 4.69 -8.85 0.61
N SER A 102 4.87 -9.44 1.79
CA SER A 102 5.06 -10.89 1.92
C SER A 102 4.19 -11.42 3.04
N GLY A 103 3.55 -12.56 2.83
CA GLY A 103 2.64 -13.09 3.84
C GLY A 103 1.60 -14.05 3.30
N ARG A 104 0.49 -14.13 4.03
CA ARG A 104 -0.66 -14.99 3.72
C ARG A 104 -1.94 -14.24 4.05
N ILE A 105 -2.93 -14.36 3.17
CA ILE A 105 -4.31 -13.93 3.39
C ILE A 105 -5.18 -15.19 3.42
N ASP A 106 -5.93 -15.33 4.51
CA ASP A 106 -6.78 -16.48 4.82
C ASP A 106 -5.98 -17.80 4.80
N LEU A 107 -6.52 -18.86 4.19
CA LEU A 107 -5.86 -20.16 4.06
C LEU A 107 -5.07 -20.31 2.76
N ASN A 108 -4.86 -19.22 2.01
CA ASN A 108 -4.18 -19.26 0.72
C ASN A 108 -2.67 -19.53 0.87
N PRO A 109 -1.96 -19.97 -0.19
CA PRO A 109 -0.50 -20.05 -0.17
C PRO A 109 0.16 -18.71 0.22
N LYS A 110 1.38 -18.79 0.77
CA LYS A 110 2.17 -17.58 0.99
C LYS A 110 2.49 -16.92 -0.35
N PHE A 111 2.50 -15.59 -0.38
CA PHE A 111 2.85 -14.81 -1.56
C PHE A 111 3.91 -13.76 -1.21
N THR A 112 4.61 -13.31 -2.25
CA THR A 112 5.47 -12.12 -2.21
C THR A 112 5.18 -11.26 -3.43
N ILE A 113 4.90 -9.98 -3.20
CA ILE A 113 4.68 -8.98 -4.24
C ILE A 113 5.66 -7.84 -4.02
N VAL A 114 6.37 -7.46 -5.07
CA VAL A 114 7.34 -6.36 -5.05
C VAL A 114 6.93 -5.33 -6.08
N LEU A 115 6.87 -4.07 -5.66
CA LEU A 115 6.66 -2.91 -6.52
C LEU A 115 7.84 -1.95 -6.41
N ASN A 116 8.28 -1.44 -7.55
CA ASN A 116 9.21 -0.32 -7.62
C ASN A 116 8.40 0.91 -8.02
N GLU A 117 8.67 2.02 -7.35
CA GLU A 117 8.01 3.32 -7.54
C GLU A 117 6.48 3.24 -7.63
N PRO A 118 5.81 2.63 -6.62
CA PRO A 118 4.35 2.45 -6.60
C PRO A 118 3.56 3.77 -6.62
N ILE A 119 4.21 4.90 -6.33
CA ILE A 119 3.65 6.24 -6.48
C ILE A 119 4.62 7.03 -7.35
N LEU A 120 4.23 7.29 -8.60
CA LEU A 120 5.08 7.97 -9.57
C LEU A 120 5.28 9.43 -9.17
N ILE A 121 6.54 9.87 -9.08
CA ILE A 121 6.91 11.28 -8.94
C ILE A 121 6.93 11.86 -10.36
N PRO A 122 6.07 12.84 -10.70
CA PRO A 122 6.13 13.45 -12.02
C PRO A 122 7.48 14.14 -12.22
N GLU A 123 8.09 13.93 -13.39
CA GLU A 123 9.31 14.65 -13.76
C GLU A 123 9.01 16.15 -13.82
N TYR A 124 9.71 16.94 -13.00
CA TYR A 124 9.65 18.39 -13.09
C TYR A 124 10.38 18.83 -14.36
N ILE A 125 9.63 19.14 -15.41
CA ILE A 125 10.16 19.88 -16.56
C ILE A 125 10.35 21.33 -16.10
N ILE A 126 11.59 21.70 -15.76
CA ILE A 126 11.96 23.10 -15.66
C ILE A 126 11.86 23.66 -17.08
N LYS A 127 10.80 24.42 -17.37
CA LYS A 127 10.77 25.25 -18.58
C LYS A 127 11.85 26.32 -18.42
N ALA A 128 12.93 26.16 -19.18
CA ALA A 128 13.97 27.17 -19.37
C ALA A 128 13.42 28.42 -20.07
#